data_AF-S7P8F5-F1
#
_entry.id   AF-S7P8F5-F1
#
_cell.length_a   1.000
_cell.length_b   1.000
_cell.length_c   1.000
_cell.angle_alpha   90.00
_cell.angle_beta   90.00
_cell.angle_gamma   90.00
#
_symmetry.space_group_name_H-M   'P 1'
#
loop_
_entity.id
_entity.type
_entity.pdbx_description
1 polymer ?
#
loop_
_entity_poly.entity_id
_entity_poly.type
_entity_poly.pdbx_seq_one_letter_code
_entity_poly.pdbx_strand_id
1 'polypeptide(L)'
;MLHSDGTNRWFDKSFNLIIAKDGTAAVHFEHAWGDGVAGFSMKCLKTALRPLPLCHRASWPALTLLLLCRNNFKLNDALKTGIIAAKEKFDTTMKTDCIQVQRGGKEFLKKQKLSPDLVAQLAFQMAFLRQYGQTVATYESCSTAAFKRGRTETIRPASIFTKKCSEAFVRKPSKHSEGELRQMLLAECSRCHGQLIKEAAMGQGFDQHLFALRYLAAAKGIVLPELYLDPASGQINHNIQSTSTLTSPAVNIGAFAPWSLMALVLGMPFMTAG
;
A
#
# COMPACT_ATOMS: atom_id res chain seq x y z
N MET A 1 14.97 0.33 -1.70
CA MET A 1 14.26 0.06 -2.98
C MET A 1 13.24 1.14 -3.33
N LEU A 2 12.58 1.78 -2.35
CA LEU A 2 11.52 2.77 -2.58
C LEU A 2 11.98 4.00 -3.38
N HIS A 3 13.08 4.65 -2.99
CA HIS A 3 13.57 5.86 -3.68
C HIS A 3 15.08 5.85 -3.96
N SER A 4 15.89 5.12 -3.17
CA SER A 4 17.36 5.14 -3.28
C SER A 4 17.90 6.56 -3.03
N ASP A 5 18.95 6.93 -3.75
CA ASP A 5 19.67 8.21 -3.77
C ASP A 5 19.21 9.14 -4.90
N GLY A 6 18.18 8.76 -5.66
CA GLY A 6 17.59 9.57 -6.72
C GLY A 6 18.38 9.60 -8.03
N THR A 7 19.51 8.89 -8.15
CA THR A 7 20.39 8.98 -9.33
C THR A 7 20.18 7.87 -10.35
N ASN A 8 19.75 6.69 -9.91
CA ASN A 8 19.75 5.47 -10.71
C ASN A 8 18.34 4.90 -10.95
N ARG A 9 17.34 5.77 -11.10
CA ARG A 9 15.94 5.40 -11.36
C ARG A 9 15.35 6.33 -12.38
N TRP A 10 14.60 5.79 -13.34
CA TRP A 10 13.75 6.60 -14.21
C TRP A 10 12.30 6.44 -13.74
N PHE A 11 11.88 7.31 -12.82
CA PHE A 11 10.60 7.18 -12.12
C PHE A 11 9.38 7.22 -13.05
N ASP A 12 9.47 7.91 -14.18
CA ASP A 12 8.38 8.01 -15.17
C ASP A 12 8.18 6.74 -16.01
N LYS A 13 9.10 5.76 -15.94
CA LYS A 13 8.88 4.47 -16.60
C LYS A 13 7.84 3.69 -15.82
N SER A 14 7.00 2.95 -16.56
CA SER A 14 5.95 2.08 -15.98
C SER A 14 6.49 1.22 -14.84
N PHE A 15 7.68 0.65 -15.01
CA PHE A 15 8.45 0.07 -13.92
C PHE A 15 9.97 0.11 -14.16
N ASN A 16 10.71 -0.05 -13.06
CA ASN A 16 12.15 -0.27 -13.00
C ASN A 16 12.36 -1.64 -12.32
N LEU A 17 13.02 -2.58 -13.00
CA LEU A 17 13.55 -3.79 -12.38
C LEU A 17 14.90 -3.44 -11.75
N ILE A 18 15.02 -3.63 -10.44
CA ILE A 18 16.21 -3.30 -9.67
C ILE A 18 16.86 -4.61 -9.26
N ILE A 19 18.16 -4.74 -9.53
CA ILE A 19 19.00 -5.85 -9.05
C ILE A 19 20.22 -5.20 -8.38
N ALA A 20 20.32 -5.36 -7.06
CA ALA A 20 21.45 -4.87 -6.28
C ALA A 20 22.66 -5.81 -6.39
N LYS A 21 23.83 -5.32 -5.98
CA LYS A 21 25.10 -6.06 -6.05
C LYS A 21 25.08 -7.37 -5.24
N ASP A 22 24.30 -7.41 -4.15
CA ASP A 22 24.09 -8.56 -3.29
C ASP A 22 23.05 -9.56 -3.83
N GLY A 23 22.47 -9.28 -5.00
CA GLY A 23 21.41 -10.08 -5.61
C GLY A 23 20.00 -9.72 -5.14
N THR A 24 19.83 -8.75 -4.22
CA THR A 24 18.50 -8.28 -3.83
C THR A 24 17.78 -7.67 -5.03
N ALA A 25 16.62 -8.21 -5.37
CA ALA A 25 15.82 -7.77 -6.50
C ALA A 25 14.50 -7.12 -6.07
N ALA A 26 14.05 -6.10 -6.81
CA ALA A 26 12.78 -5.43 -6.57
C ALA A 26 12.18 -4.85 -7.85
N VAL A 27 10.87 -4.61 -7.84
CA VAL A 27 10.17 -3.86 -8.88
C VAL A 27 9.69 -2.55 -8.26
N HIS A 28 10.16 -1.43 -8.80
CA HIS A 28 9.61 -0.11 -8.52
C HIS A 28 8.72 0.29 -9.70
N PHE A 29 7.48 0.72 -9.47
CA PHE A 29 6.55 1.04 -10.56
C PHE A 29 5.87 2.39 -10.36
N GLU A 30 5.61 3.06 -11.47
CA GLU A 30 4.76 4.26 -11.52
C GLU A 30 3.30 3.80 -11.37
N HIS A 31 2.49 4.49 -10.57
CA HIS A 31 1.18 3.99 -10.12
C HIS A 31 -0.01 4.57 -10.93
N ALA A 32 0.18 5.65 -11.68
CA ALA A 32 -0.90 6.31 -12.41
C ALA A 32 -1.45 5.45 -13.54
N TRP A 33 -0.60 4.66 -14.21
CA TRP A 33 -1.04 3.83 -15.34
C TRP A 33 -1.88 2.61 -14.93
N GLY A 34 -1.91 2.20 -13.65
CA GLY A 34 -2.72 1.07 -13.19
C GLY A 34 -2.60 0.73 -11.71
N ASP A 35 -3.56 -0.03 -11.20
CA ASP A 35 -3.55 -0.46 -9.80
C ASP A 35 -2.60 -1.66 -9.67
N GLY A 36 -1.55 -1.55 -8.85
CA GLY A 36 -0.45 -2.53 -8.76
C GLY A 36 -0.85 -3.99 -8.46
N VAL A 37 -2.12 -4.24 -8.11
CA VAL A 37 -2.75 -5.54 -7.86
C VAL A 37 -3.36 -6.17 -9.13
N ALA A 38 -3.60 -5.39 -10.19
CA ALA A 38 -4.18 -5.84 -11.46
C ALA A 38 -3.12 -6.56 -12.32
N GLY A 39 -2.63 -7.70 -11.85
CA GLY A 39 -1.99 -8.75 -12.65
C GLY A 39 -0.57 -8.47 -13.19
N PHE A 40 -0.18 -7.23 -13.47
CA PHE A 40 1.06 -6.95 -14.21
C PHE A 40 2.33 -7.17 -13.38
N SER A 41 2.46 -6.55 -12.21
CA SER A 41 3.66 -6.66 -11.35
C SER A 41 3.96 -8.12 -10.98
N MET A 42 2.93 -8.86 -10.56
CA MET A 42 3.06 -10.26 -10.14
C MET A 42 3.30 -11.22 -11.31
N LYS A 43 2.70 -10.97 -12.48
CA LYS A 43 2.90 -11.79 -13.67
C LYS A 43 4.25 -11.51 -14.31
N CYS A 44 4.71 -10.26 -14.34
CA CYS A 44 6.08 -9.90 -14.73
C CYS A 44 7.11 -10.57 -13.82
N LEU A 45 6.92 -10.52 -12.49
CA LEU A 45 7.81 -11.18 -11.54
C LEU A 45 7.81 -12.70 -11.71
N LYS A 46 6.62 -13.33 -11.84
CA LYS A 46 6.50 -14.77 -12.10
C LYS A 46 7.13 -15.20 -13.42
N THR A 47 7.02 -14.39 -14.48
CA THR A 47 7.63 -14.69 -15.78
C THR A 47 9.14 -14.48 -15.76
N ALA A 48 9.62 -13.42 -15.09
CA ALA A 48 11.05 -13.15 -14.93
C ALA A 48 11.77 -14.14 -14.00
N LEU A 49 11.06 -14.69 -13.01
CA LEU A 49 11.57 -15.69 -12.06
C LEU A 49 11.23 -17.13 -12.43
N ARG A 50 10.59 -17.39 -13.59
CA ARG A 50 10.56 -18.76 -14.10
C ARG A 50 12.00 -19.23 -14.25
N PRO A 51 12.36 -20.43 -13.78
CA PRO A 51 13.66 -21.01 -14.09
C PRO A 51 13.70 -21.26 -15.60
N LEU A 52 14.11 -20.22 -16.33
CA LEU A 52 14.57 -20.37 -17.69
C LEU A 52 15.87 -21.17 -17.57
N PRO A 53 16.14 -22.14 -18.45
CA PRO A 53 17.46 -22.76 -18.57
C PRO A 53 18.47 -21.77 -19.17
N LEU A 54 18.41 -20.50 -18.77
CA LEU A 54 19.29 -19.45 -19.24
C LEU A 54 20.52 -19.45 -18.33
N CYS A 55 21.54 -20.08 -18.88
CA CYS A 55 22.95 -19.92 -18.52
C CYS A 55 23.36 -20.61 -17.21
N HIS A 56 23.68 -21.91 -17.33
CA HIS A 56 24.70 -22.50 -16.47
C HIS A 56 25.99 -21.65 -16.63
N ARG A 57 26.74 -21.44 -15.55
CA ARG A 57 27.98 -20.64 -15.51
C ARG A 57 29.02 -20.99 -16.61
N ALA A 58 28.85 -22.13 -17.29
CA ALA A 58 29.73 -22.71 -18.29
C ALA A 58 29.36 -22.39 -19.76
N SER A 59 28.22 -21.76 -20.04
CA SER A 59 27.76 -21.49 -21.42
C SER A 59 27.57 -19.99 -21.67
N TRP A 60 28.64 -19.21 -21.48
CA TRP A 60 28.73 -17.88 -22.08
C TRP A 60 29.12 -18.05 -23.55
N PRO A 61 28.21 -17.91 -24.54
CA PRO A 61 28.68 -17.61 -25.88
C PRO A 61 29.50 -16.31 -25.78
N ALA A 62 30.63 -16.25 -26.47
CA ALA A 62 31.44 -15.04 -26.58
C ALA A 62 30.48 -13.87 -26.80
N LEU A 63 30.36 -12.96 -25.83
CA LEU A 63 29.42 -11.85 -25.90
C LEU A 63 29.70 -11.15 -27.22
N THR A 64 28.85 -11.34 -28.23
CA THR A 64 28.74 -10.38 -29.31
C THR A 64 28.39 -9.10 -28.57
N LEU A 65 29.34 -8.17 -28.48
CA LEU A 65 29.12 -6.86 -27.92
C LEU A 65 27.98 -6.23 -28.74
N LEU A 66 26.75 -6.46 -28.30
CA LEU A 66 25.61 -5.65 -28.66
C LEU A 66 26.06 -4.23 -28.35
N LEU A 67 26.16 -3.40 -29.38
CA LEU A 67 26.58 -2.01 -29.29
C LEU A 67 25.75 -1.32 -28.22
N LEU A 68 26.33 -1.21 -27.02
CA LEU A 68 25.77 -0.46 -25.90
C LEU A 68 25.91 1.02 -26.25
N CYS A 69 24.82 1.61 -26.70
CA CYS A 69 24.77 3.05 -26.94
C CYS A 69 24.55 3.76 -25.60
N ARG A 70 25.58 4.46 -25.11
CA ARG A 70 25.43 5.37 -23.98
C ARG A 70 24.60 6.57 -24.43
N ASN A 71 23.46 6.80 -23.76
CA ASN A 71 22.69 8.02 -23.95
C ASN A 71 23.49 9.22 -23.42
N ASN A 72 23.79 10.18 -24.30
CA ASN A 72 24.49 11.41 -23.96
C ASN A 72 23.51 12.58 -23.96
N PHE A 73 23.20 13.11 -22.78
CA PHE A 73 22.34 14.28 -22.63
C PHE A 73 23.17 15.56 -22.74
N LYS A 74 22.73 16.52 -23.56
CA LYS A 74 23.29 17.87 -23.61
C LYS A 74 22.54 18.74 -22.61
N LEU A 75 23.20 19.12 -21.52
CA LEU A 75 22.60 19.89 -20.43
C LEU A 75 23.02 21.36 -20.52
N ASN A 76 22.05 22.26 -20.65
CA ASN A 76 22.27 23.70 -20.49
C ASN A 76 22.27 24.08 -19.01
N ASP A 77 22.59 25.34 -18.69
CA ASP A 77 22.74 25.77 -17.30
C ASP A 77 21.42 25.79 -16.53
N ALA A 78 20.29 26.01 -17.22
CA ALA A 78 18.97 25.89 -16.62
C ALA A 78 18.68 24.43 -16.18
N LEU A 79 19.01 23.44 -17.01
CA LEU A 79 18.84 22.02 -16.66
C LEU A 79 19.77 21.60 -15.53
N LYS A 80 21.04 22.04 -15.54
CA LYS A 80 21.98 21.77 -14.44
C LYS A 80 21.45 22.33 -13.11
N THR A 81 20.98 23.57 -13.12
CA THR A 81 20.38 24.22 -11.95
C THR A 81 19.13 23.47 -11.48
N GLY A 82 18.26 23.06 -12.41
CA GLY A 82 17.09 22.26 -12.11
C GLY A 82 17.42 20.90 -11.49
N ILE A 83 18.47 20.23 -11.96
CA ILE A 83 18.94 18.95 -11.40
C ILE A 83 19.45 19.13 -9.96
N ILE A 84 20.20 20.20 -9.68
CA ILE A 84 20.68 20.51 -8.32
C ILE A 84 19.50 20.73 -7.38
N ALA A 85 18.55 21.60 -7.76
CA ALA A 85 17.35 21.87 -6.96
C ALA A 85 16.49 20.60 -6.75
N ALA A 86 16.39 19.74 -7.76
CA ALA A 86 15.68 18.46 -7.65
C ALA A 86 16.38 17.52 -6.67
N LYS A 87 17.72 17.48 -6.66
CA LYS A 87 18.50 16.65 -5.73
C LYS A 87 18.35 17.13 -4.29
N GLU A 88 18.43 18.43 -4.05
CA GLU A 88 18.21 19.01 -2.71
C GLU A 88 16.81 18.67 -2.19
N LYS A 89 15.79 18.83 -3.04
CA LYS A 89 14.41 18.45 -2.69
C LYS A 89 14.30 16.96 -2.41
N PHE A 90 14.93 16.11 -3.22
CA PHE A 90 14.91 14.66 -3.02
C PHE A 90 15.54 14.25 -1.68
N ASP A 91 16.70 14.82 -1.32
CA ASP A 91 17.44 14.47 -0.11
C ASP A 91 16.72 14.86 1.18
N THR A 92 15.91 15.92 1.15
CA THR A 92 15.09 16.32 2.30
C THR A 92 13.87 15.40 2.50
N THR A 93 13.59 14.50 1.57
CA THR A 93 12.35 13.74 1.50
C THR A 93 12.52 12.32 2.07
N MET A 94 11.97 12.12 3.28
CA MET A 94 11.57 10.84 3.92
C MET A 94 12.58 10.10 4.82
N LYS A 95 12.04 9.61 5.95
CA LYS A 95 12.60 8.52 6.77
C LYS A 95 11.66 7.33 6.65
N THR A 96 12.21 6.14 6.38
CA THR A 96 11.45 4.88 6.32
C THR A 96 12.03 3.89 7.30
N ASP A 97 11.17 3.20 8.03
CA ASP A 97 11.55 2.08 8.89
C ASP A 97 10.62 0.88 8.64
N CYS A 98 11.07 -0.33 8.96
CA CYS A 98 10.34 -1.57 8.74
C CYS A 98 10.45 -2.49 9.95
N ILE A 99 9.29 -2.96 10.44
CA ILE A 99 9.23 -3.94 11.52
C ILE A 99 8.76 -5.28 10.96
N GLN A 100 9.51 -6.34 11.24
CA GLN A 100 9.10 -7.71 10.97
C GLN A 100 8.63 -8.37 12.27
N VAL A 101 7.35 -8.74 12.33
CA VAL A 101 6.78 -9.47 13.46
C VAL A 101 6.97 -10.97 13.24
N GLN A 102 7.92 -11.58 13.95
CA GLN A 102 8.24 -13.01 13.79
C GLN A 102 7.29 -13.95 14.55
N ARG A 103 6.55 -13.45 15.54
CA ARG A 103 5.62 -14.27 16.34
C ARG A 103 4.25 -14.32 15.70
N GLY A 104 3.78 -15.52 15.36
CA GLY A 104 2.44 -15.75 14.83
C GLY A 104 2.39 -15.69 13.31
N GLY A 105 1.35 -15.04 12.75
CA GLY A 105 1.16 -14.90 11.31
C GLY A 105 -0.10 -15.60 10.78
N LYS A 106 -0.20 -15.71 9.46
CA LYS A 106 -1.42 -16.14 8.76
C LYS A 106 -1.96 -17.48 9.26
N GLU A 107 -1.10 -18.49 9.42
CA GLU A 107 -1.53 -19.83 9.83
C GLU A 107 -1.99 -19.87 11.29
N PHE A 108 -1.32 -19.11 12.17
CA PHE A 108 -1.77 -18.96 13.55
C PHE A 108 -3.14 -18.28 13.63
N LEU A 109 -3.32 -17.16 12.92
CA LEU A 109 -4.57 -16.38 12.95
C LEU A 109 -5.73 -17.18 12.35
N LYS A 110 -5.49 -17.94 11.28
CA LYS A 110 -6.50 -18.85 10.71
C LYS A 110 -6.94 -19.92 11.69
N LYS A 111 -6.03 -20.53 12.46
CA LYS A 111 -6.38 -21.48 13.54
C LYS A 111 -7.27 -20.84 14.61
N GLN A 112 -7.10 -19.54 14.84
CA GLN A 112 -7.95 -18.76 15.75
C GLN A 112 -9.23 -18.23 15.11
N LYS A 113 -9.53 -18.60 13.84
CA LYS A 113 -10.67 -18.11 13.05
C LYS A 113 -10.66 -16.58 12.83
N LEU A 114 -9.47 -15.99 12.78
CA LEU A 114 -9.26 -14.56 12.55
C LEU A 114 -8.73 -14.30 11.14
N SER A 115 -9.29 -13.28 10.50
CA SER A 115 -8.72 -12.74 9.26
C SER A 115 -7.37 -12.08 9.59
N PRO A 116 -6.26 -12.49 8.93
CA PRO A 116 -4.97 -11.84 9.12
C PRO A 116 -5.03 -10.34 8.80
N ASP A 117 -5.79 -9.99 7.76
CA ASP A 117 -5.99 -8.63 7.28
C ASP A 117 -6.61 -7.74 8.36
N LEU A 118 -7.74 -8.19 8.93
CA LEU A 118 -8.40 -7.54 10.06
C LEU A 118 -7.45 -7.32 11.24
N VAL A 119 -6.71 -8.36 11.63
CA VAL A 119 -5.86 -8.30 12.83
C VAL A 119 -4.77 -7.26 12.65
N ALA A 120 -4.21 -7.15 11.44
CA ALA A 120 -3.25 -6.10 11.13
C ALA A 120 -3.90 -4.71 11.13
N GLN A 121 -5.06 -4.54 10.48
CA GLN A 121 -5.79 -3.27 10.51
C GLN A 121 -6.10 -2.82 11.95
N LEU A 122 -6.59 -3.74 12.80
CA LEU A 122 -6.84 -3.44 14.20
C LEU A 122 -5.54 -3.12 14.96
N ALA A 123 -4.44 -3.81 14.68
CA ALA A 123 -3.15 -3.48 15.28
C ALA A 123 -2.72 -2.05 14.94
N PHE A 124 -2.99 -1.57 13.72
CA PHE A 124 -2.72 -0.19 13.32
C PHE A 124 -3.61 0.83 14.03
N GLN A 125 -4.90 0.52 14.19
CA GLN A 125 -5.81 1.35 14.99
C GLN A 125 -5.35 1.44 16.45
N MET A 126 -4.97 0.29 17.04
CA MET A 126 -4.46 0.23 18.42
C MET A 126 -3.14 0.96 18.60
N ALA A 127 -2.19 0.76 17.68
CA ALA A 127 -0.89 1.41 17.74
C ALA A 127 -1.03 2.93 17.67
N PHE A 128 -1.85 3.44 16.77
CA PHE A 128 -2.07 4.88 16.62
C PHE A 128 -2.84 5.47 17.79
N LEU A 129 -3.85 4.76 18.31
CA LEU A 129 -4.53 5.16 19.54
C LEU A 129 -3.56 5.21 20.73
N ARG A 130 -2.64 4.25 20.84
CA ARG A 130 -1.64 4.22 21.90
C ARG A 130 -0.61 5.34 21.78
N GLN A 131 -0.20 5.66 20.56
CA GLN A 131 0.83 6.66 20.30
C GLN A 131 0.29 8.10 20.34
N TYR A 132 -0.91 8.34 19.80
CA TYR A 132 -1.45 9.68 19.57
C TYR A 132 -2.79 9.94 20.28
N GLY A 133 -3.40 8.92 20.89
CA GLY A 133 -4.64 9.09 21.66
C GLY A 133 -5.90 9.33 20.82
N GLN A 134 -5.85 9.11 19.50
CA GLN A 134 -6.94 9.45 18.57
C GLN A 134 -7.28 8.29 17.62
N THR A 135 -8.48 8.35 17.04
CA THR A 135 -8.89 7.54 15.88
C THR A 135 -8.94 8.47 14.67
N VAL A 136 -8.39 8.02 13.53
CA VAL A 136 -8.18 8.88 12.36
C VAL A 136 -8.72 8.25 11.09
N ALA A 137 -8.90 9.07 10.05
CA ALA A 137 -9.27 8.60 8.72
C ALA A 137 -8.25 7.56 8.23
N THR A 138 -8.76 6.36 7.97
CA THR A 138 -7.99 5.21 7.53
C THR A 138 -8.50 4.74 6.18
N TYR A 139 -7.56 4.46 5.29
CA TYR A 139 -7.78 3.95 3.94
C TYR A 139 -7.13 2.59 3.82
N GLU A 140 -7.88 1.63 3.27
CA GLU A 140 -7.36 0.35 2.81
C GLU A 140 -7.84 0.12 1.36
N SER A 141 -6.91 -0.26 0.48
CA SER A 141 -7.22 -0.49 -0.93
C SER A 141 -7.92 -1.83 -1.14
N CYS A 142 -9.04 -1.82 -1.87
CA CYS A 142 -9.73 -3.02 -2.36
C CYS A 142 -9.78 -3.03 -3.89
N SER A 143 -9.57 -4.18 -4.54
CA SER A 143 -9.65 -4.27 -6.00
C SER A 143 -11.10 -4.45 -6.47
N THR A 144 -11.51 -3.70 -7.49
CA THR A 144 -12.78 -3.90 -8.20
C THR A 144 -12.56 -4.51 -9.60
N ALA A 145 -11.40 -5.13 -9.85
CA ALA A 145 -11.02 -5.70 -11.14
C ALA A 145 -11.93 -6.85 -11.65
N ALA A 146 -12.86 -7.33 -10.82
CA ALA A 146 -13.92 -8.24 -11.25
C ALA A 146 -14.92 -7.57 -12.23
N PHE A 147 -14.98 -6.24 -12.25
CA PHE A 147 -15.81 -5.47 -13.18
C PHE A 147 -15.01 -4.98 -14.40
N LYS A 148 -15.70 -4.73 -15.50
CA LYS A 148 -15.10 -4.19 -16.73
C LYS A 148 -14.47 -2.82 -16.43
N ARG A 149 -13.16 -2.69 -16.70
CA ARG A 149 -12.36 -1.49 -16.35
C ARG A 149 -12.38 -1.15 -14.86
N GLY A 150 -12.59 -2.16 -14.01
CA GLY A 150 -12.49 -2.02 -12.57
C GLY A 150 -11.14 -1.45 -12.16
N ARG A 151 -11.15 -0.65 -11.09
CA ARG A 151 -10.00 -0.02 -10.49
C ARG A 151 -9.87 -0.49 -9.05
N THR A 152 -9.99 0.43 -8.10
CA THR A 152 -10.04 0.17 -6.67
C THR A 152 -11.26 0.80 -6.03
N GLU A 153 -11.68 0.27 -4.89
CA GLU A 153 -12.60 0.87 -3.93
C GLU A 153 -11.88 0.96 -2.57
N THR A 154 -12.36 1.84 -1.70
CA THR A 154 -11.82 2.05 -0.36
C THR A 154 -12.56 1.19 0.66
N ILE A 155 -11.81 0.39 1.42
CA ILE A 155 -12.26 -0.15 2.69
C ILE A 155 -11.93 0.89 3.78
N ARG A 156 -12.89 1.13 4.67
CA ARG A 156 -12.74 2.02 5.84
C ARG A 156 -12.62 1.20 7.13
N PRO A 157 -11.42 0.70 7.48
CA PRO A 157 -11.25 -0.24 8.61
C PRO A 157 -11.37 0.42 9.99
N ALA A 158 -11.30 1.76 10.06
CA ALA A 158 -11.63 2.54 11.24
C ALA A 158 -13.15 2.58 11.45
N SER A 159 -13.71 1.53 12.05
CA SER A 159 -15.12 1.39 12.38
C SER A 159 -15.38 1.65 13.87
N ILE A 160 -16.66 1.78 14.23
CA ILE A 160 -17.08 1.85 15.63
C ILE A 160 -16.57 0.65 16.45
N PHE A 161 -16.45 -0.53 15.83
CA PHE A 161 -16.01 -1.76 16.49
C PHE A 161 -14.50 -1.79 16.69
N THR A 162 -13.72 -1.40 15.68
CA THR A 162 -12.26 -1.33 15.83
C THR A 162 -11.85 -0.23 16.80
N LYS A 163 -12.58 0.90 16.86
CA LYS A 163 -12.40 1.92 17.90
C LYS A 163 -12.69 1.38 19.31
N LYS A 164 -13.86 0.76 19.53
CA LYS A 164 -14.25 0.16 20.82
C LYS A 164 -13.23 -0.89 21.29
N CYS A 165 -12.84 -1.79 20.39
CA CYS A 165 -11.83 -2.81 20.67
C CYS A 165 -10.48 -2.17 21.02
N SER A 166 -10.03 -1.18 20.24
CA SER A 166 -8.77 -0.49 20.53
C SER A 166 -8.77 0.21 21.88
N GLU A 167 -9.86 0.88 22.25
CA GLU A 167 -10.00 1.51 23.56
C GLU A 167 -9.99 0.50 24.70
N ALA A 168 -10.59 -0.68 24.51
CA ALA A 168 -10.57 -1.77 25.49
C ALA A 168 -9.14 -2.26 25.75
N PHE A 169 -8.37 -2.51 24.69
CA PHE A 169 -6.96 -2.94 24.81
C PHE A 169 -6.03 -1.85 25.35
N VAL A 170 -6.18 -0.61 24.89
CA VAL A 170 -5.19 0.46 25.14
C VAL A 170 -5.50 1.24 26.42
N ARG A 171 -6.77 1.58 26.67
CA ARG A 171 -7.16 2.49 27.76
C ARG A 171 -7.74 1.78 28.96
N LYS A 172 -8.32 0.59 28.78
CA LYS A 172 -9.06 -0.14 29.82
C LYS A 172 -8.65 -1.63 29.93
N PRO A 173 -7.36 -1.99 29.86
CA PRO A 173 -6.95 -3.40 29.78
C PRO A 173 -7.36 -4.24 31.00
N SER A 174 -7.51 -3.64 32.19
CA SER A 174 -7.95 -4.33 33.41
C SER A 174 -9.48 -4.43 33.57
N LYS A 175 -10.25 -3.79 32.68
CA LYS A 175 -11.73 -3.76 32.76
C LYS A 175 -12.41 -4.80 31.87
N HIS A 176 -11.62 -5.58 31.13
CA HIS A 176 -12.12 -6.59 30.20
C HIS A 176 -11.36 -7.89 30.40
N SER A 177 -12.11 -8.98 30.51
CA SER A 177 -11.57 -10.34 30.48
C SER A 177 -11.03 -10.68 29.08
N GLU A 178 -10.14 -11.66 29.00
CA GLU A 178 -9.66 -12.19 27.72
C GLU A 178 -10.81 -12.66 26.83
N GLY A 179 -11.84 -13.27 27.42
CA GLY A 179 -13.04 -13.71 26.71
C GLY A 179 -13.80 -12.57 26.04
N GLU A 180 -13.99 -11.46 26.75
CA GLU A 180 -14.66 -10.26 26.20
C GLU A 180 -13.87 -9.64 25.05
N LEU A 181 -12.54 -9.49 25.22
CA LEU A 181 -11.67 -8.97 24.16
C LEU A 181 -11.70 -9.87 22.92
N ARG A 182 -11.66 -11.19 23.13
CA ARG A 182 -11.76 -12.18 22.05
C ARG A 182 -13.11 -12.12 21.35
N GLN A 183 -14.20 -11.89 22.08
CA GLN A 183 -15.53 -11.72 21.51
C GLN A 183 -15.62 -10.44 20.67
N MET A 184 -15.13 -9.29 21.16
CA MET A 184 -15.08 -8.05 20.39
C MET A 184 -14.32 -8.23 19.07
N LEU A 185 -13.21 -8.97 19.10
CA LEU A 185 -12.39 -9.24 17.93
C LEU A 185 -13.10 -10.18 16.93
N LEU A 186 -13.56 -11.35 17.39
CA LEU A 186 -14.13 -12.41 16.54
C LEU A 186 -15.54 -12.08 16.04
N ALA A 187 -16.39 -11.50 16.88
CA ALA A 187 -17.79 -11.31 16.54
C ALA A 187 -18.06 -9.93 15.93
N GLU A 188 -17.51 -8.86 16.51
CA GLU A 188 -17.84 -7.49 16.10
C GLU A 188 -16.89 -7.01 14.99
N CYS A 189 -15.59 -6.97 15.27
CA CYS A 189 -14.59 -6.44 14.33
C CYS A 189 -14.50 -7.30 13.06
N SER A 190 -14.46 -8.63 13.20
CA SER A 190 -14.37 -9.53 12.05
C SER A 190 -15.58 -9.47 11.14
N ARG A 191 -16.79 -9.40 11.71
CA ARG A 191 -18.03 -9.30 10.94
C ARG A 191 -18.07 -7.99 10.15
N CYS A 192 -17.78 -6.87 10.80
CA CYS A 192 -17.83 -5.56 10.15
C CYS A 192 -16.78 -5.45 9.04
N HIS A 193 -15.53 -5.77 9.32
CA HIS A 193 -14.47 -5.68 8.30
C HIS A 193 -14.68 -6.67 7.15
N GLY A 194 -15.14 -7.89 7.45
CA GLY A 194 -15.48 -8.87 6.42
C GLY A 194 -16.64 -8.40 5.52
N GLN A 195 -17.62 -7.69 6.07
CA GLN A 195 -18.70 -7.08 5.30
C GLN A 195 -18.17 -5.96 4.40
N LEU A 196 -17.36 -5.03 4.94
CA LEU A 196 -16.76 -3.94 4.18
C LEU A 196 -15.88 -4.44 3.03
N ILE A 197 -15.11 -5.51 3.23
CA ILE A 197 -14.32 -6.14 2.16
C ILE A 197 -15.23 -6.62 1.03
N LYS A 198 -16.33 -7.32 1.36
CA LYS A 198 -17.27 -7.85 0.36
C LYS A 198 -17.96 -6.73 -0.41
N GLU A 199 -18.42 -5.70 0.30
CA GLU A 199 -19.06 -4.54 -0.29
C GLU A 199 -18.10 -3.79 -1.22
N ALA A 200 -16.89 -3.47 -0.74
CA ALA A 200 -15.89 -2.77 -1.54
C ALA A 200 -15.48 -3.56 -2.79
N ALA A 201 -15.25 -4.87 -2.67
CA ALA A 201 -14.92 -5.74 -3.81
C ALA A 201 -16.05 -5.78 -4.85
N MET A 202 -17.29 -5.59 -4.42
CA MET A 202 -18.48 -5.51 -5.28
C MET A 202 -18.83 -4.06 -5.71
N GLY A 203 -17.94 -3.09 -5.48
CA GLY A 203 -18.14 -1.68 -5.83
C GLY A 203 -19.27 -1.00 -5.05
N GLN A 204 -19.58 -1.50 -3.86
CA GLN A 204 -20.59 -0.95 -2.94
C GLN A 204 -19.97 -0.12 -1.80
N GLY A 205 -18.70 0.26 -1.93
CA GLY A 205 -18.13 1.32 -1.11
C GLY A 205 -18.70 2.68 -1.49
N PHE A 206 -18.49 3.67 -0.63
CA PHE A 206 -19.03 5.02 -0.86
C PHE A 206 -18.01 5.97 -1.48
N ASP A 207 -16.71 5.75 -1.26
CA ASP A 207 -15.66 6.71 -1.60
C ASP A 207 -15.61 7.01 -3.10
N GLN A 208 -15.56 5.97 -3.95
CA GLN A 208 -15.51 6.18 -5.41
C GLN A 208 -16.81 6.76 -5.95
N HIS A 209 -17.96 6.41 -5.37
CA HIS A 209 -19.24 6.98 -5.77
C HIS A 209 -19.29 8.49 -5.47
N LEU A 210 -18.95 8.90 -4.25
CA LEU A 210 -18.91 10.32 -3.87
C LEU A 210 -17.86 11.11 -4.66
N PHE A 211 -16.72 10.49 -4.97
CA PHE A 211 -15.70 11.08 -5.84
C PHE A 211 -16.23 11.29 -7.26
N ALA A 212 -16.90 10.30 -7.85
CA ALA A 212 -17.47 10.40 -9.20
C ALA A 212 -18.54 11.50 -9.30
N LEU A 213 -19.39 11.64 -8.28
CA LEU A 213 -20.38 12.71 -8.20
C LEU A 213 -19.73 14.09 -8.10
N ARG A 214 -18.67 14.23 -7.28
CA ARG A 214 -17.88 15.47 -7.18
C ARG A 214 -17.25 15.84 -8.52
N TYR A 215 -16.65 14.87 -9.18
CA TYR A 215 -16.02 15.05 -10.49
C TYR A 215 -17.05 15.48 -11.54
N LEU A 216 -18.22 14.84 -11.55
CA LEU A 216 -19.32 15.18 -12.47
C LEU A 216 -19.85 16.59 -12.24
N ALA A 217 -20.00 17.03 -10.98
CA ALA A 217 -20.40 18.40 -10.67
C ALA A 217 -19.40 19.42 -11.24
N ALA A 218 -18.10 19.19 -11.01
CA ALA A 218 -17.04 20.04 -11.54
C ALA A 218 -17.02 20.06 -13.09
N ALA A 219 -17.15 18.89 -13.73
CA ALA A 219 -17.18 18.77 -15.19
C ALA A 219 -18.38 19.49 -15.82
N LYS A 220 -19.49 19.63 -15.08
CA LYS A 220 -20.69 20.36 -15.51
C LYS A 220 -20.69 21.84 -15.11
N GLY A 221 -19.64 22.33 -14.45
CA GLY A 221 -19.61 23.71 -13.92
C GLY A 221 -20.65 23.96 -12.83
N ILE A 222 -21.14 22.91 -12.17
CA ILE A 222 -22.07 23.04 -11.04
C ILE A 222 -21.26 23.48 -9.82
N VAL A 223 -21.80 24.45 -9.07
CA VAL A 223 -21.23 24.87 -7.78
C VAL A 223 -21.10 23.64 -6.89
N LEU A 224 -19.94 23.50 -6.26
CA LEU A 224 -19.62 22.33 -5.45
C LEU A 224 -20.68 22.15 -4.33
N PRO A 225 -21.41 21.02 -4.28
CA PRO A 225 -22.44 20.80 -3.28
C PRO A 225 -21.92 20.89 -1.84
N GLU A 226 -22.78 21.33 -0.91
CA GLU A 226 -22.43 21.55 0.51
C GLU A 226 -21.79 20.34 1.19
N LEU A 227 -22.20 19.12 0.81
CA LEU A 227 -21.59 17.86 1.26
C LEU A 227 -20.06 17.84 1.11
N TYR A 228 -19.52 18.46 0.06
CA TYR A 228 -18.08 18.50 -0.20
C TYR A 228 -17.38 19.73 0.40
N LEU A 229 -18.16 20.69 0.91
CA LEU A 229 -17.67 21.86 1.64
C LEU A 229 -17.58 21.59 3.15
N ASP A 230 -18.30 20.59 3.65
CA ASP A 230 -18.22 20.14 5.03
C ASP A 230 -16.75 19.77 5.41
N PRO A 231 -16.20 20.33 6.49
CA PRO A 231 -14.89 19.92 7.02
C PRO A 231 -14.73 18.42 7.20
N ALA A 232 -15.79 17.69 7.53
CA ALA A 232 -15.79 16.23 7.65
C ALA A 232 -15.46 15.53 6.32
N SER A 233 -15.88 16.10 5.20
CA SER A 233 -15.54 15.63 3.85
C SER A 233 -14.04 15.81 3.56
N GLY A 234 -13.46 16.92 4.01
CA GLY A 234 -12.00 17.10 3.98
C GLY A 234 -11.27 16.09 4.88
N GLN A 235 -11.76 15.89 6.10
CA GLN A 235 -11.15 15.02 7.09
C GLN A 235 -11.17 13.54 6.70
N ILE A 236 -12.29 13.03 6.18
CA ILE A 236 -12.40 11.61 5.78
C ILE A 236 -11.52 11.27 4.57
N ASN A 237 -11.22 12.28 3.72
CA ASN A 237 -10.33 12.13 2.57
C ASN A 237 -8.86 12.43 2.91
N HIS A 238 -8.58 13.05 4.05
CA HIS A 238 -7.22 13.22 4.57
C HIS A 238 -6.78 11.96 5.34
N ASN A 239 -6.43 10.92 4.58
CA ASN A 239 -6.06 9.61 5.11
C ASN A 239 -4.72 9.68 5.85
N ILE A 240 -4.78 9.70 7.19
CA ILE A 240 -3.61 9.64 8.08
C ILE A 240 -3.07 8.21 8.13
N GLN A 241 -3.93 7.20 7.98
CA GLN A 241 -3.47 5.83 7.83
C GLN A 241 -3.81 5.34 6.43
N SER A 242 -2.80 4.96 5.65
CA SER A 242 -2.99 4.42 4.30
C SER A 242 -2.35 3.04 4.23
N THR A 243 -3.15 2.02 4.00
CA THR A 243 -2.72 0.62 4.07
C THR A 243 -3.03 -0.10 2.76
N SER A 244 -2.20 -1.10 2.46
CA SER A 244 -2.40 -1.98 1.31
C SER A 244 -1.77 -3.34 1.58
N THR A 245 -2.52 -4.38 1.32
CA THR A 245 -2.08 -5.76 1.53
C THR A 245 -1.59 -6.35 0.22
N LEU A 246 -0.41 -6.98 0.24
CA LEU A 246 0.17 -7.67 -0.92
C LEU A 246 0.56 -9.09 -0.52
N THR A 247 -0.21 -10.08 -0.98
CA THR A 247 0.06 -11.49 -0.66
C THR A 247 0.61 -12.22 -1.89
N SER A 248 1.87 -12.63 -1.83
CA SER A 248 2.49 -13.50 -2.84
C SER A 248 3.71 -14.21 -2.28
N PRO A 249 3.93 -15.50 -2.61
CA PRO A 249 5.16 -16.20 -2.23
C PRO A 249 6.42 -15.63 -2.89
N ALA A 250 6.27 -14.83 -3.96
CA ALA A 250 7.38 -14.20 -4.66
C ALA A 250 7.74 -12.81 -4.10
N VAL A 251 7.02 -12.33 -3.08
CA VAL A 251 7.22 -10.99 -2.49
C VAL A 251 7.66 -11.15 -1.04
N ASN A 252 8.85 -10.63 -0.74
CA ASN A 252 9.35 -10.57 0.64
C ASN A 252 8.75 -9.36 1.39
N ILE A 253 8.78 -8.18 0.77
CA ILE A 253 8.25 -6.93 1.34
C ILE A 253 7.75 -6.00 0.23
N GLY A 254 6.70 -5.23 0.53
CA GLY A 254 6.23 -4.10 -0.28
C GLY A 254 6.08 -2.86 0.58
N ALA A 255 6.31 -1.68 -0.01
CA ALA A 255 6.17 -0.40 0.69
C ALA A 255 5.81 0.71 -0.30
N PHE A 256 5.13 1.75 0.18
CA PHE A 256 4.92 3.01 -0.51
C PHE A 256 5.12 4.17 0.48
N ALA A 257 5.37 5.37 -0.02
CA ALA A 257 5.49 6.55 0.83
C ALA A 257 4.10 7.02 1.31
N PRO A 258 4.00 7.65 2.49
CA PRO A 258 2.73 8.20 2.96
C PRO A 258 2.20 9.30 2.04
N TRP A 259 0.86 9.39 1.94
CA TRP A 259 0.15 10.38 1.12
C TRP A 259 0.12 11.78 1.75
N SER A 260 0.36 11.87 3.07
CA SER A 260 0.47 13.13 3.81
C SER A 260 1.68 13.07 4.76
N LEU A 261 2.18 14.23 5.19
CA LEU A 261 3.34 14.34 6.09
C LEU A 261 3.17 13.60 7.43
N MET A 262 1.92 13.27 7.81
CA MET A 262 1.61 12.55 9.06
C MET A 262 1.14 11.11 8.82
N ALA A 263 1.24 10.59 7.60
CA ALA A 263 0.69 9.28 7.31
C ALA A 263 1.64 8.11 7.60
N LEU A 264 1.06 6.98 8.04
CA LEU A 264 1.76 5.72 8.24
C LEU A 264 1.38 4.75 7.11
N VAL A 265 2.39 4.11 6.52
CA VAL A 265 2.21 3.10 5.46
C VAL A 265 2.63 1.73 5.95
N LEU A 266 1.74 0.76 5.75
CA LEU A 266 1.95 -0.61 6.20
C LEU A 266 1.67 -1.55 5.03
N GLY A 267 2.74 -2.09 4.45
CA GLY A 267 2.68 -3.17 3.48
C GLY A 267 2.73 -4.51 4.21
N MET A 268 1.70 -5.33 4.00
CA MET A 268 1.55 -6.61 4.72
C MET A 268 1.77 -7.80 3.80
N PRO A 269 3.01 -8.33 3.73
CA PRO A 269 3.24 -9.65 3.14
C PRO A 269 2.84 -10.72 4.14
N PHE A 270 1.70 -11.37 3.92
CA PHE A 270 1.41 -12.62 4.63
C PHE A 270 2.17 -13.76 3.94
N MET A 271 3.39 -14.02 4.40
CA MET A 271 4.14 -15.20 3.98
C MET A 271 3.36 -16.47 4.36
N THR A 272 3.21 -17.38 3.39
CA THR A 272 2.92 -18.78 3.67
C THR A 272 4.23 -19.42 4.12
N ALA A 273 4.28 -20.00 5.32
CA ALA A 273 5.42 -20.83 5.70
C ALA A 273 5.59 -21.93 4.64
N GLY A 274 6.80 -22.01 4.07
CA GLY A 274 7.23 -23.16 3.29
C GLY A 274 7.53 -24.34 4.19
#